data_AF-C7NZN4-F1
#
_entry.id   AF-C7NZN4-F1
#
_cell.length_a   1.000
_cell.length_b   1.000
_cell.length_c   1.000
_cell.angle_alpha   90.00
_cell.angle_beta   90.00
_cell.angle_gamma   90.00
#
_symmetry.space_group_name_H-M   'P 1'
#
loop_
_entity.id
_entity.type
_entity.pdbx_description
1 polymer ?
#
loop_
_entity_poly.entity_id
_entity_poly.type
_entity_poly.pdbx_seq_one_letter_code
_entity_poly.pdbx_strand_id
1 'polypeptide(L)'
;MWLCGVVECFFRPVDKRDDMADKDDLREQFTEAFEEADYPISSPMDLVPALPSGPSTKFESGDFSMTAMELNTKLGGDFPYDSVDEFVDSVMEQLDDQDLL
;
A
#
# COMPACT_ATOMS: atom_id res chain seq x y z
N MET A 1 28.60 5.17 -14.64
CA MET A 1 28.96 3.79 -14.30
C MET A 1 28.51 3.55 -12.87
N TRP A 2 27.32 2.94 -12.70
CA TRP A 2 26.86 2.19 -11.50
C TRP A 2 26.84 2.94 -10.14
N LEU A 3 25.77 3.00 -9.31
CA LEU A 3 24.47 2.32 -9.22
C LEU A 3 23.52 3.15 -8.32
N CYS A 4 22.22 2.83 -8.41
CA CYS A 4 21.11 3.09 -7.48
C CYS A 4 21.48 3.47 -6.04
N GLY A 5 20.78 4.46 -5.47
CA GLY A 5 20.88 4.78 -4.06
C GLY A 5 19.68 5.57 -3.51
N VAL A 6 18.46 5.23 -3.92
CA VAL A 6 17.20 5.75 -3.34
C VAL A 6 16.25 4.59 -3.00
N VAL A 7 16.79 3.49 -2.47
CA VAL A 7 15.99 2.33 -2.01
C VAL A 7 16.57 1.74 -0.71
N GLU A 8 17.05 2.60 0.18
CA GLU A 8 17.48 2.21 1.53
C GLU A 8 16.82 3.14 2.55
N CYS A 9 15.52 2.94 2.78
CA CYS A 9 14.78 3.39 3.99
C CYS A 9 13.47 2.60 4.19
N PHE A 10 12.97 1.92 3.15
CA PHE A 10 11.64 1.28 3.15
C PHE A 10 11.47 0.01 4.00
N PHE A 11 12.45 -0.40 4.81
CA PHE A 11 12.36 -1.64 5.58
C PHE A 11 12.71 -1.39 7.05
N ARG A 12 11.71 -0.94 7.81
CA ARG A 12 11.82 -0.79 9.25
C ARG A 12 11.81 -2.19 9.89
N PRO A 13 12.71 -2.50 10.84
CA PRO A 13 12.61 -3.74 11.60
C PRO A 13 11.52 -3.58 12.67
N VAL A 14 10.31 -4.02 12.37
CA VAL A 14 9.24 -4.20 13.37
C VAL A 14 9.56 -5.46 14.19
N ASP A 15 9.95 -5.27 15.45
CA ASP A 15 10.25 -6.35 16.38
C ASP A 15 8.92 -6.89 17.00
N LYS A 16 8.50 -8.05 16.52
CA LYS A 16 7.74 -9.13 17.19
C LYS A 16 6.37 -8.79 17.83
N ARG A 17 5.32 -9.28 17.17
CA ARG A 17 4.53 -10.44 17.66
C ARG A 17 3.87 -11.14 16.47
N ASP A 18 4.34 -12.35 16.19
CA ASP A 18 3.78 -13.31 15.23
C ASP A 18 2.28 -13.58 15.49
N ASP A 19 1.54 -13.79 14.39
CA ASP A 19 0.23 -14.48 14.21
C ASP A 19 -1.01 -13.70 13.71
N MET A 20 -0.97 -12.39 13.42
CA MET A 20 -1.93 -11.73 12.50
C MET A 20 -1.23 -10.56 11.80
N ALA A 21 -1.62 -10.23 10.56
CA ALA A 21 -1.04 -9.08 9.85
C ALA A 21 -1.10 -7.83 10.75
N ASP A 22 0.02 -7.15 10.93
CA ASP A 22 0.08 -5.96 11.77
C ASP A 22 -0.57 -4.82 10.98
N LYS A 23 -1.86 -4.59 11.24
CA LYS A 23 -2.70 -3.63 10.51
C LYS A 23 -2.13 -2.23 10.58
N ASP A 24 -1.51 -1.87 11.71
CA ASP A 24 -0.88 -0.57 11.90
C ASP A 24 0.35 -0.42 10.99
N ASP A 25 1.18 -1.47 10.86
CA ASP A 25 2.35 -1.47 9.97
C ASP A 25 1.94 -1.44 8.49
N LEU A 26 0.91 -2.19 8.09
CA LEU A 26 0.37 -2.10 6.72
C LEU A 26 -0.19 -0.73 6.42
N ARG A 27 -0.94 -0.16 7.35
CA ARG A 27 -1.50 1.18 7.20
C ARG A 27 -0.39 2.19 6.97
N GLU A 28 0.69 2.14 7.75
CA GLU A 28 1.85 3.02 7.60
C GLU A 28 2.50 2.84 6.22
N GLN A 29 2.75 1.59 5.79
CA GLN A 29 3.30 1.30 4.46
C GLN A 29 2.41 1.78 3.31
N PHE A 30 1.09 1.61 3.42
CA PHE A 30 0.15 2.10 2.41
C PHE A 30 0.14 3.63 2.39
N THR A 31 0.07 4.28 3.55
CA THR A 31 0.12 5.75 3.62
C THR A 31 1.41 6.28 2.99
N GLU A 32 2.58 5.74 3.33
CA GLU A 32 3.85 6.17 2.72
C GLU A 32 3.94 5.89 1.21
N ALA A 33 3.36 4.77 0.75
CA ALA A 33 3.40 4.43 -0.67
C ALA A 33 2.42 5.24 -1.53
N PHE A 34 1.33 5.73 -0.93
CA PHE A 34 0.26 6.44 -1.64
C PHE A 34 0.18 7.93 -1.28
N GLU A 35 0.90 8.42 -0.28
CA GLU A 35 0.94 9.85 0.08
C GLU A 35 1.49 10.72 -1.06
N GLU A 36 2.37 10.15 -1.90
CA GLU A 36 2.93 10.83 -3.07
C GLU A 36 1.99 10.79 -4.29
N ALA A 37 0.78 10.26 -4.16
CA ALA A 37 -0.19 10.23 -5.24
C ALA A 37 -0.87 11.58 -5.51
N ASP A 38 -1.31 11.78 -6.75
CA ASP A 38 -1.99 12.99 -7.17
C ASP A 38 -3.47 12.94 -6.76
N TYR A 39 -3.78 13.50 -5.58
CA TYR A 39 -5.15 13.65 -5.08
C TYR A 39 -5.86 14.86 -5.71
N PRO A 40 -7.18 14.77 -6.00
CA PRO A 40 -8.08 13.67 -5.70
C PRO A 40 -7.96 12.50 -6.67
N ILE A 41 -7.85 11.29 -6.14
CA ILE A 41 -7.72 10.08 -6.96
C ILE A 41 -9.09 9.71 -7.47
N SER A 42 -9.24 9.88 -8.80
CA SER A 42 -10.47 9.59 -9.53
C SER A 42 -10.43 8.25 -10.27
N SER A 43 -9.26 7.62 -10.33
CA SER A 43 -9.05 6.39 -11.09
C SER A 43 -7.88 5.55 -10.58
N PRO A 44 -7.99 4.21 -10.64
CA PRO A 44 -6.94 3.29 -10.19
C PRO A 44 -5.64 3.38 -11.00
N MET A 45 -5.67 3.97 -12.20
CA MET A 45 -4.45 4.21 -12.98
C MET A 45 -3.57 5.31 -12.41
N ASP A 46 -4.13 6.25 -11.63
CA ASP A 46 -3.39 7.38 -11.06
C ASP A 46 -2.52 6.94 -9.86
N LEU A 47 -2.84 5.78 -9.27
CA LEU A 47 -2.10 5.17 -8.17
C LEU A 47 -0.78 4.53 -8.61
N VAL A 48 -0.74 3.94 -9.81
CA VAL A 48 0.45 3.21 -10.31
C VAL A 48 1.71 4.08 -10.42
N PRO A 49 1.66 5.30 -10.99
CA PRO A 49 2.85 6.16 -11.08
C PRO A 49 3.25 6.79 -9.75
N ALA A 50 2.34 6.85 -8.76
CA ALA A 50 2.61 7.39 -7.43
C ALA A 50 3.42 6.44 -6.54
N LEU A 51 3.41 5.15 -6.87
CA LEU A 51 4.07 4.14 -6.07
C LEU A 51 5.60 4.21 -6.18
N PRO A 52 6.34 4.05 -5.07
CA PRO A 52 7.79 4.22 -5.02
C PRO A 52 8.55 3.20 -5.89
N SER A 53 8.02 1.99 -6.07
CA SER A 53 8.52 0.97 -7.00
C SER A 53 7.57 0.72 -8.19
N GLY A 54 6.62 1.64 -8.42
CA GLY A 54 5.58 1.52 -9.43
C GLY A 54 4.76 0.22 -9.27
N PRO A 55 4.42 -0.49 -10.35
CA PRO A 55 3.60 -1.70 -10.31
C PRO A 55 4.29 -2.90 -9.63
N SER A 56 5.59 -2.80 -9.36
CA SER A 56 6.36 -3.82 -8.64
C SER A 56 6.43 -3.56 -7.13
N THR A 57 5.79 -2.50 -6.64
CA THR A 57 5.67 -2.25 -5.20
C THR A 57 4.94 -3.42 -4.54
N LYS A 58 5.48 -3.89 -3.41
CA LYS A 58 4.97 -5.01 -2.65
C LYS A 58 4.72 -4.54 -1.22
N PHE A 59 3.54 -4.86 -0.71
CA PHE A 59 3.11 -4.58 0.65
C PHE A 59 3.15 -5.88 1.43
N GLU A 60 3.84 -5.88 2.56
CA GLU A 60 4.05 -7.07 3.36
C GLU A 60 3.90 -6.73 4.84
N SER A 61 3.16 -7.53 5.59
CA SER A 61 3.09 -7.43 7.04
C SER A 61 2.68 -8.75 7.65
N GLY A 62 3.51 -9.27 8.56
CA GLY A 62 3.32 -10.61 9.11
C GLY A 62 3.18 -11.65 8.00
N ASP A 63 2.01 -12.29 7.94
CA ASP A 63 1.64 -13.30 6.94
C ASP A 63 0.99 -12.72 5.67
N PHE A 64 0.64 -11.43 5.67
CA PHE A 64 0.09 -10.75 4.50
C PHE A 64 1.22 -10.32 3.56
N SER A 65 1.08 -10.64 2.28
CA SER A 65 2.03 -10.23 1.24
C SER A 65 1.28 -10.08 -0.08
N MET A 66 1.18 -8.86 -0.61
CA MET A 66 0.51 -8.60 -1.88
C MET A 66 1.21 -7.50 -2.67
N THR A 67 1.21 -7.63 -3.99
CA THR A 67 1.75 -6.60 -4.87
C THR A 67 0.73 -5.48 -5.10
N ALA A 68 1.21 -4.29 -5.45
CA ALA A 68 0.36 -3.19 -5.88
C ALA A 68 -0.54 -3.53 -7.07
N MET A 69 -0.06 -4.38 -7.99
CA MET A 69 -0.86 -4.88 -9.10
C MET A 69 -2.02 -5.75 -8.61
N GLU A 70 -1.77 -6.67 -7.68
CA GLU A 70 -2.82 -7.47 -7.06
C GLU A 70 -3.78 -6.57 -6.27
N LEU A 71 -3.26 -5.62 -5.50
CA LEU A 71 -4.05 -4.65 -4.74
C LEU A 71 -4.99 -3.90 -5.68
N ASN A 72 -4.49 -3.39 -6.80
CA ASN A 72 -5.31 -2.66 -7.77
C ASN A 72 -6.43 -3.51 -8.42
N THR A 73 -6.28 -4.83 -8.45
CA THR A 73 -7.36 -5.73 -8.90
C THR A 73 -8.38 -6.05 -7.81
N LYS A 74 -7.99 -5.90 -6.54
CA LYS A 74 -8.85 -6.07 -5.37
C LYS A 74 -9.60 -4.79 -5.01
N LEU A 75 -8.92 -3.65 -5.15
CA LEU A 75 -9.49 -2.31 -5.08
C LEU A 75 -10.35 -2.10 -6.32
N GLY A 76 -11.60 -2.56 -6.23
CA GLY A 76 -12.61 -2.35 -7.24
C GLY A 76 -13.68 -1.41 -6.69
N GLY A 77 -14.12 -0.43 -7.48
CA GLY A 77 -15.21 0.45 -7.08
C GLY A 77 -15.08 1.87 -7.59
N ASP A 78 -15.81 2.77 -6.95
CA ASP A 78 -15.68 4.21 -7.12
C ASP A 78 -14.42 4.68 -6.38
N PHE A 79 -13.56 5.42 -7.07
CA PHE A 79 -12.39 6.10 -6.49
C PHE A 79 -12.66 7.61 -6.50
N PRO A 80 -13.32 8.18 -5.49
CA PRO A 80 -13.33 9.62 -5.27
C PRO A 80 -12.64 9.93 -3.94
N TYR A 81 -11.38 9.51 -3.79
CA TYR A 81 -10.63 9.73 -2.56
C TYR A 81 -9.94 11.08 -2.63
N ASP A 82 -10.28 11.97 -1.69
CA ASP A 82 -9.71 13.31 -1.62
C ASP A 82 -8.38 13.34 -0.87
N SER A 83 -8.06 12.28 -0.11
CA SER A 83 -6.84 12.17 0.70
C SER A 83 -6.37 10.73 0.87
N VAL A 84 -5.09 10.57 1.19
CA VAL A 84 -4.48 9.26 1.44
C VAL A 84 -5.13 8.51 2.59
N ASP A 85 -5.50 9.19 3.67
CA ASP A 85 -6.14 8.55 4.82
C ASP A 85 -7.45 7.85 4.44
N GLU A 86 -8.32 8.51 3.66
CA GLU A 86 -9.59 7.92 3.20
C GLU A 86 -9.37 6.72 2.27
N PHE A 87 -8.36 6.81 1.41
CA PHE A 87 -8.00 5.72 0.51
C PHE A 87 -7.46 4.52 1.30
N VAL A 88 -6.51 4.75 2.19
CA VAL A 88 -5.89 3.71 3.01
C VAL A 88 -6.92 3.06 3.94
N ASP A 89 -7.80 3.83 4.57
CA ASP A 89 -8.90 3.28 5.39
C ASP A 89 -9.80 2.35 4.57
N SER A 90 -10.20 2.76 3.36
CA SER A 90 -10.99 1.92 2.46
C SER A 90 -10.25 0.67 2.00
N VAL A 91 -8.94 0.78 1.72
CA VAL A 91 -8.10 -0.38 1.38
C VAL A 91 -8.05 -1.38 2.52
N MET A 92 -7.81 -0.88 3.75
CA MET A 92 -7.75 -1.72 4.95
C MET A 92 -9.09 -2.41 5.23
N GLU A 93 -10.21 -1.68 5.10
CA GLU A 93 -11.56 -2.23 5.25
C GLU A 93 -11.85 -3.31 4.20
N GLN A 94 -11.48 -3.09 2.93
CA GLN A 94 -11.65 -4.09 1.87
C GLN A 94 -10.81 -5.35 2.06
N LEU A 95 -9.62 -5.22 2.63
CA LEU A 95 -8.76 -6.36 2.92
C LEU A 95 -9.28 -7.15 4.14
N ASP A 96 -9.80 -6.46 5.16
CA ASP A 96 -10.48 -7.05 6.32
C ASP A 96 -11.75 -7.81 5.90
N ASP A 97 -12.59 -7.21 5.06
CA ASP A 97 -13.80 -7.82 4.49
C ASP A 97 -13.51 -9.08 3.67
N GLN A 98 -12.31 -9.17 3.09
CA GLN A 98 -11.85 -10.32 2.33
C GLN A 98 -11.19 -11.40 3.20
N ASP A 99 -11.13 -11.22 4.52
CA ASP A 99 -10.46 -12.13 5.46
C ASP A 99 -8.96 -12.28 5.11
N LEU A 100 -8.32 -11.20 4.64
CA LEU A 100 -6.91 -11.16 4.27
C LEU A 100 -6.02 -10.55 5.38
N LEU A 101 -6.61 -9.94 6.41
CA LEU A 101 -5.93 -9.30 7.55
C LEU A 101 -6.45 -9.86 8.88
#